data_AF-A0A6A4VL76-F1
#
_entry.id   AF-A0A6A4VL76-F1
#
_cell.length_a   1.000
_cell.length_b   1.000
_cell.length_c   1.000
_cell.angle_alpha   90.00
_cell.angle_beta   90.00
_cell.angle_gamma   90.00
#
_symmetry.space_group_name_H-M   'P 1'
#
loop_
_entity.id
_entity.type
_entity.pdbx_description
1 polymer ?
#
loop_
_entity_poly.entity_id
_entity_poly.type
_entity_poly.pdbx_seq_one_letter_code
_entity_poly.pdbx_strand_id
1 'polypeptide(L)'
;MDLPNAAFHPGFGGGQQQAADSAAPEGEVAWYLSGEVFRSLDQIVASVDDCLESLPRPVRSDCPAPQERFVMQQSAGQGGGADTARCVLVMEGPALVQAELQVKIHKHPNTIHKTSILPDAPWLLVQLQDAANMLAEARRCADSAGRQRTQVEARRREGTLDAGFLRCLTARLSHRIEELMLRLRRGRDCAHHAAKTHHPGPP
;
A
#
# COMPACT_ATOMS: atom_id res chain seq x y z
N MET A 1 -33.78 13.32 79.40
CA MET A 1 -33.67 14.65 78.79
C MET A 1 -32.19 14.94 78.59
N ASP A 2 -31.83 14.97 77.30
CA ASP A 2 -30.84 15.82 76.63
C ASP A 2 -29.34 15.83 77.01
N LEU A 3 -28.58 15.25 76.07
CA LEU A 3 -27.23 15.62 75.58
C LEU A 3 -27.14 17.14 75.22
N PRO A 4 -25.95 17.80 75.10
CA PRO A 4 -24.76 17.42 74.29
C PRO A 4 -23.42 17.67 75.04
N ASN A 5 -22.21 17.43 74.54
CA ASN A 5 -21.62 17.72 73.23
C ASN A 5 -20.28 16.96 73.09
N ALA A 6 -20.08 16.32 71.93
CA ALA A 6 -18.89 15.53 71.61
C ALA A 6 -17.78 16.44 71.07
N ALA A 7 -16.58 16.33 71.67
CA ALA A 7 -15.38 16.97 71.15
C ALA A 7 -14.88 16.21 69.91
N PHE A 8 -14.83 16.94 68.80
CA PHE A 8 -14.32 16.51 67.50
C PHE A 8 -12.80 16.25 67.57
N HIS A 9 -12.38 15.03 67.28
CA HIS A 9 -11.03 14.72 66.79
C HIS A 9 -11.07 14.64 65.26
N PRO A 10 -10.26 15.39 64.49
CA PRO A 10 -10.04 15.08 63.09
C PRO A 10 -8.97 13.99 62.98
N GLY A 11 -9.42 12.75 62.84
CA GLY A 11 -8.59 11.62 62.41
C GLY A 11 -8.37 11.64 60.90
N PHE A 12 -7.10 11.67 60.51
CA PHE A 12 -6.47 10.90 59.43
C PHE A 12 -7.38 10.21 58.39
N GLY A 13 -7.06 10.41 57.09
CA GLY A 13 -7.27 9.34 56.11
C GLY A 13 -7.72 9.73 54.69
N GLY A 14 -7.52 10.95 54.21
CA GLY A 14 -7.73 11.30 52.79
C GLY A 14 -6.40 11.63 52.12
N GLY A 15 -5.72 10.65 51.51
CA GLY A 15 -4.44 10.98 50.85
C GLY A 15 -3.72 9.93 50.00
N GLN A 16 -4.21 8.70 49.85
CA GLN A 16 -3.43 7.69 49.12
C GLN A 16 -4.11 6.94 47.96
N GLN A 17 -5.33 7.32 47.55
CA GLN A 17 -6.03 6.60 46.47
C GLN A 17 -6.08 7.34 45.13
N GLN A 18 -5.15 8.26 44.83
CA GLN A 18 -5.21 9.07 43.59
C GLN A 18 -3.97 8.98 42.69
N ALA A 19 -2.96 8.18 43.05
CA ALA A 19 -1.75 7.99 42.25
C ALA A 19 -1.72 6.69 41.42
N ALA A 20 -2.64 5.75 41.65
CA ALA A 20 -2.66 4.46 40.95
C ALA A 20 -3.40 4.49 39.60
N ASP A 21 -4.35 5.41 39.42
CA ASP A 21 -5.16 5.50 38.19
C ASP A 21 -4.46 6.23 37.02
N SER A 22 -3.31 6.87 37.25
CA SER A 22 -2.59 7.61 36.21
C SER A 22 -1.59 6.76 35.42
N ALA A 23 -1.24 5.56 35.90
CA ALA A 23 -0.27 4.65 35.27
C ALA A 23 -0.90 3.61 34.32
N ALA A 24 -2.21 3.38 34.45
CA ALA A 24 -2.98 2.50 33.57
C ALA A 24 -2.90 2.86 32.06
N PRO A 25 -2.97 4.14 31.63
CA PRO A 25 -2.95 4.47 30.20
C PRO A 25 -1.59 4.24 29.55
N GLU A 26 -0.47 4.32 30.28
CA GLU A 26 0.86 4.13 29.70
C GLU A 26 1.12 2.66 29.35
N GLY A 27 0.70 1.76 30.24
CA GLY A 27 0.73 0.32 30.00
C GLY A 27 -0.18 -0.08 28.83
N GLU A 28 -1.37 0.51 28.74
CA GLU A 28 -2.32 0.25 27.65
C GLU A 28 -1.81 0.76 26.30
N VAL A 29 -1.25 1.98 26.25
CA VAL A 29 -0.65 2.53 25.01
C VAL A 29 0.55 1.71 24.57
N ALA A 30 1.44 1.35 25.50
CA ALA A 30 2.58 0.48 25.18
C ALA A 30 2.11 -0.89 24.66
N TRP A 31 1.07 -1.47 25.27
CA TRP A 31 0.45 -2.70 24.80
C TRP A 31 -0.15 -2.53 23.40
N TYR A 32 -0.92 -1.47 23.15
CA TYR A 32 -1.56 -1.21 21.87
C TYR A 32 -0.54 -1.02 20.74
N LEU A 33 0.52 -0.24 20.99
CA LEU A 33 1.61 -0.05 20.05
C LEU A 33 2.31 -1.39 19.73
N SER A 34 2.65 -2.16 20.76
CA SER A 34 3.37 -3.44 20.61
C SER A 34 2.50 -4.56 20.01
N GLY A 35 1.21 -4.58 20.32
CA GLY A 35 0.30 -5.68 19.99
C GLY A 35 -0.42 -5.49 18.66
N GLU A 36 -0.95 -4.30 18.39
CA GLU A 36 -1.84 -4.10 17.24
C GLU A 36 -1.21 -3.25 16.15
N VAL A 37 -0.55 -2.13 16.51
CA VAL A 37 0.02 -1.21 15.51
C VAL A 37 1.15 -1.88 14.72
N PHE A 38 2.13 -2.47 15.40
CA PHE A 38 3.22 -3.14 14.68
C PHE A 38 2.76 -4.41 13.96
N ARG A 39 1.79 -5.14 14.49
CA ARG A 39 1.20 -6.31 13.81
C ARG A 39 0.51 -5.91 12.51
N SER A 40 -0.23 -4.80 12.52
CA SER A 40 -0.86 -4.24 11.32
C SER A 40 0.19 -3.77 10.31
N LEU A 41 1.27 -3.15 10.77
CA LEU A 41 2.39 -2.75 9.91
C LEU A 41 3.06 -3.97 9.26
N ASP A 42 3.29 -5.05 10.00
CA ASP A 42 3.84 -6.31 9.48
C ASP A 42 2.93 -6.91 8.39
N GLN A 43 1.61 -6.85 8.58
CA GLN A 43 0.65 -7.30 7.57
C GLN A 43 0.69 -6.43 6.31
N ILE A 44 0.77 -5.11 6.46
CA ILE A 44 0.87 -4.19 5.31
C ILE A 44 2.18 -4.44 4.56
N VAL A 45 3.28 -4.62 5.29
CA VAL A 45 4.61 -4.99 4.78
C VAL A 45 4.51 -6.24 3.91
N ALA A 46 3.93 -7.32 4.43
CA ALA A 46 3.75 -8.56 3.68
C ALA A 46 2.92 -8.34 2.40
N SER A 47 1.78 -7.65 2.49
CA SER A 47 0.96 -7.33 1.31
C SER A 47 1.68 -6.45 0.28
N VAL A 48 2.51 -5.51 0.71
CA VAL A 48 3.31 -4.68 -0.20
C VAL A 48 4.40 -5.51 -0.90
N ASP A 49 5.02 -6.47 -0.21
CA ASP A 49 5.97 -7.40 -0.83
C ASP A 49 5.30 -8.25 -1.90
N ASP A 50 4.14 -8.85 -1.58
CA ASP A 50 3.36 -9.63 -2.55
C ASP A 50 3.03 -8.79 -3.79
N CYS A 51 2.63 -7.52 -3.60
CA CYS A 51 2.41 -6.60 -4.72
C CYS A 51 3.69 -6.33 -5.52
N LEU A 52 4.82 -6.08 -4.87
CA LEU A 52 6.11 -5.83 -5.55
C LEU A 52 6.67 -7.06 -6.28
N GLU A 53 6.30 -8.27 -5.85
CA GLU A 53 6.61 -9.51 -6.56
C GLU A 53 5.71 -9.73 -7.77
N SER A 54 4.45 -9.32 -7.68
CA SER A 54 3.51 -9.41 -8.81
C SER A 54 3.77 -8.39 -9.93
N LEU A 55 4.51 -7.32 -9.64
CA LEU A 55 4.79 -6.29 -10.63
C LEU A 55 5.95 -6.68 -11.55
N PRO A 56 5.81 -6.47 -12.87
CA PRO A 56 6.89 -6.76 -13.82
C PRO A 56 8.14 -5.94 -13.47
N ARG A 57 9.24 -6.62 -13.14
CA ARG A 57 10.49 -5.96 -12.72
C ARG A 57 11.36 -5.62 -13.91
N PRO A 58 12.06 -4.47 -13.91
CA PRO A 58 13.09 -4.19 -14.89
C PRO A 58 14.14 -5.31 -14.85
N VAL A 59 14.40 -5.92 -15.99
CA VAL A 59 15.35 -7.02 -16.07
C VAL A 59 16.76 -6.46 -15.97
N ARG A 60 17.57 -7.03 -15.08
CA ARG A 60 18.99 -6.69 -14.97
C ARG A 60 19.72 -7.21 -16.21
N SER A 61 20.60 -6.38 -16.77
CA SER A 61 21.28 -6.52 -18.07
C SER A 61 21.94 -7.88 -18.38
N ASP A 62 22.11 -8.76 -17.40
CA ASP A 62 22.95 -9.96 -17.50
C ASP A 62 22.15 -11.27 -17.62
N CYS A 63 20.81 -11.23 -17.58
CA CYS A 63 19.96 -12.41 -17.74
C CYS A 63 18.89 -12.18 -18.83
N PRO A 64 18.56 -13.20 -19.64
CA PRO A 64 17.40 -13.13 -20.53
C PRO A 64 16.15 -12.88 -19.69
N ALA A 65 15.45 -11.80 -20.00
CA ALA A 65 14.22 -11.41 -19.32
C ALA A 65 13.16 -12.51 -19.49
N PRO A 66 12.44 -12.91 -18.42
CA PRO A 66 11.20 -13.66 -18.62
C PRO A 66 10.26 -12.80 -19.47
N GLN A 67 9.89 -13.32 -20.63
CA GLN A 67 8.93 -12.69 -21.53
C GLN A 67 7.51 -13.16 -21.19
N GLU A 68 6.62 -12.20 -20.97
CA GLU A 68 5.22 -12.47 -20.72
C GLU A 68 4.40 -12.17 -21.97
N ARG A 69 3.60 -13.15 -22.41
CA ARG A 69 2.76 -13.03 -23.61
C ARG A 69 1.29 -12.90 -23.24
N PHE A 70 0.66 -11.82 -23.67
CA PHE A 70 -0.75 -11.55 -23.47
C PHE A 70 -1.51 -11.60 -24.79
N VAL A 71 -2.69 -12.22 -24.79
CA VAL A 71 -3.59 -12.25 -25.96
C VAL A 71 -4.91 -11.62 -25.56
N MET A 72 -5.28 -10.55 -26.24
CA MET A 72 -6.54 -9.85 -26.05
C MET A 72 -7.37 -9.99 -27.32
N GLN A 73 -8.65 -10.31 -27.16
CA GLN A 73 -9.57 -10.38 -28.29
C GLN A 73 -10.89 -9.70 -27.91
N GLN A 74 -11.33 -8.78 -28.75
CA GLN A 74 -12.60 -8.09 -28.60
C GLN A 74 -13.43 -8.28 -29.87
N SER A 75 -14.71 -8.53 -29.68
CA SER A 75 -15.72 -8.51 -30.73
C SER A 75 -16.79 -7.51 -30.33
N ALA A 76 -16.89 -6.40 -31.05
CA ALA A 76 -17.84 -5.33 -30.76
C ALA A 76 -19.10 -5.52 -31.63
N GLY A 77 -20.15 -6.14 -31.10
CA GLY A 77 -21.47 -6.16 -31.72
C GLY A 77 -22.42 -7.22 -31.15
N GLN A 78 -23.53 -6.78 -30.57
CA GLN A 78 -24.73 -7.61 -30.39
C GLN A 78 -25.53 -7.53 -31.70
N GLY A 79 -25.40 -8.54 -32.55
CA GLY A 79 -26.22 -8.70 -33.76
C GLY A 79 -25.43 -8.56 -35.07
N GLY A 80 -25.13 -9.70 -35.69
CA GLY A 80 -24.86 -9.88 -37.13
C GLY A 80 -23.62 -9.25 -37.76
N GLY A 81 -23.17 -8.10 -37.27
CA GLY A 81 -22.07 -7.33 -37.84
C GLY A 81 -21.21 -6.69 -36.76
N ALA A 82 -20.21 -7.44 -36.30
CA ALA A 82 -19.29 -7.00 -35.27
C ALA A 82 -17.88 -6.79 -35.83
N ASP A 83 -17.28 -5.65 -35.51
CA ASP A 83 -15.84 -5.45 -35.69
C ASP A 83 -15.11 -6.37 -34.71
N THR A 84 -13.97 -6.92 -35.15
CA THR A 84 -13.15 -7.78 -34.29
C THR A 84 -11.73 -7.24 -34.22
N ALA A 85 -11.19 -7.20 -33.02
CA ALA A 85 -9.81 -6.84 -32.75
C ALA A 85 -9.13 -7.98 -32.01
N ARG A 86 -7.94 -8.38 -32.45
CA ARG A 86 -7.06 -9.32 -31.76
C ARG A 86 -5.72 -8.65 -31.57
N CYS A 87 -5.23 -8.62 -30.34
CA CYS A 87 -3.93 -8.07 -30.00
C CYS A 87 -3.10 -9.14 -29.28
N VAL A 88 -1.84 -9.28 -29.68
CA VAL A 88 -0.84 -10.09 -28.98
C VAL A 88 0.26 -9.15 -28.49
N LEU A 89 0.48 -9.11 -27.18
CA LEU A 89 1.52 -8.30 -26.55
C LEU A 89 2.59 -9.21 -25.98
N VAL A 90 3.84 -8.79 -26.06
CA VAL A 90 4.97 -9.40 -25.35
C VAL A 90 5.64 -8.32 -24.51
N MET A 91 5.78 -8.60 -23.22
CA MET A 91 6.38 -7.69 -22.25
C MET A 91 7.63 -8.29 -21.62
N GLU A 92 8.60 -7.44 -21.36
CA GLU A 92 9.79 -7.72 -20.55
C GLU A 92 9.83 -6.72 -19.40
N GLY A 93 9.43 -7.16 -18.20
CA GLY A 93 9.23 -6.23 -17.10
C GLY A 93 8.22 -5.14 -17.47
N PRO A 94 8.52 -3.85 -17.24
CA PRO A 94 7.61 -2.75 -17.61
C PRO A 94 7.66 -2.35 -19.09
N ALA A 95 8.49 -3.01 -19.91
CA ALA A 95 8.65 -2.66 -21.33
C ALA A 95 7.79 -3.56 -22.23
N LEU A 96 7.01 -2.95 -23.11
CA LEU A 96 6.32 -3.62 -24.21
C LEU A 96 7.28 -3.79 -25.39
N VAL A 97 7.86 -4.98 -25.53
CA VAL A 97 8.87 -5.29 -26.55
C VAL A 97 8.26 -5.73 -27.88
N GLN A 98 7.04 -6.26 -27.86
CA GLN A 98 6.33 -6.61 -29.09
C GLN A 98 4.84 -6.38 -28.92
N ALA A 99 4.20 -5.87 -29.96
CA ALA A 99 2.75 -5.84 -30.05
C ALA A 99 2.35 -6.19 -31.48
N GLU A 100 1.34 -7.03 -31.66
CA GLU A 100 0.72 -7.32 -32.95
C GLU A 100 -0.79 -7.11 -32.81
N LEU A 101 -1.33 -6.12 -33.53
CA LEU A 101 -2.75 -5.80 -33.56
C LEU A 101 -3.33 -6.15 -34.93
N GLN A 102 -4.39 -6.95 -34.92
CA GLN A 102 -5.20 -7.31 -36.08
C GLN A 102 -6.61 -6.79 -35.87
N VAL A 103 -7.11 -5.97 -36.80
CA VAL A 103 -8.46 -5.43 -36.77
C VAL A 103 -9.18 -5.84 -38.05
N LYS A 104 -10.34 -6.46 -37.90
CA LYS A 104 -11.27 -6.77 -38.98
C LYS A 104 -12.50 -5.91 -38.80
N ILE A 105 -12.75 -5.04 -39.78
CA ILE A 105 -13.88 -4.12 -39.79
C ILE A 105 -15.02 -4.80 -40.56
N HIS A 106 -16.21 -4.88 -39.97
CA HIS A 106 -17.37 -5.55 -40.57
C HIS A 106 -17.77 -4.93 -41.92
N LYS A 107 -17.63 -3.61 -42.06
CA LYS A 107 -17.86 -2.87 -43.31
C LYS A 107 -16.86 -3.22 -44.42
N HIS A 108 -15.70 -3.77 -44.07
CA HIS A 108 -14.65 -4.21 -44.99
C HIS A 108 -14.27 -5.67 -44.69
N PRO A 109 -15.19 -6.64 -44.88
CA PRO A 109 -15.04 -7.99 -44.35
C PRO A 109 -13.89 -8.79 -44.98
N ASN A 110 -13.42 -8.37 -46.15
CA ASN A 110 -12.30 -8.97 -46.86
C ASN A 110 -10.95 -8.35 -46.49
N THR A 111 -10.94 -7.29 -45.67
CA THR A 111 -9.72 -6.57 -45.28
C THR A 111 -9.44 -6.82 -43.81
N ILE A 112 -8.21 -7.26 -43.51
CA ILE A 112 -7.68 -7.33 -42.15
C ILE A 112 -6.57 -6.29 -42.06
N HIS A 113 -6.76 -5.30 -41.19
CA HIS A 113 -5.75 -4.30 -40.90
C HIS A 113 -4.80 -4.84 -39.85
N LYS A 114 -3.50 -4.80 -40.13
CA LYS A 114 -2.46 -5.27 -39.21
C LYS A 114 -1.49 -4.13 -38.91
N THR A 115 -1.11 -4.00 -37.65
CA THR A 115 -0.04 -3.11 -37.21
C THR A 115 0.76 -3.78 -36.08
N SER A 116 2.02 -3.39 -35.92
CA SER A 116 2.90 -3.99 -34.92
C SER A 116 3.91 -3.00 -34.34
N ILE A 117 4.26 -3.22 -33.08
CA ILE A 117 5.46 -2.64 -32.45
C ILE A 117 6.59 -3.63 -32.62
N LEU A 118 7.72 -3.14 -33.11
CA LEU A 118 8.91 -3.93 -33.38
C LEU A 118 9.83 -4.02 -32.14
N PRO A 119 10.62 -5.11 -31.99
CA PRO A 119 11.50 -5.32 -30.83
C PRO A 119 12.63 -4.31 -30.67
N ASP A 120 12.98 -3.57 -31.72
CA ASP A 120 14.04 -2.57 -31.73
C ASP A 120 13.64 -1.23 -31.08
N ALA A 121 12.35 -1.03 -30.85
CA ALA A 121 11.79 0.17 -30.22
C ALA A 121 10.78 -0.20 -29.11
N PRO A 122 11.24 -0.75 -27.98
CA PRO A 122 10.37 -1.14 -26.88
C PRO A 122 9.66 0.07 -26.27
N TRP A 123 8.39 -0.09 -25.93
CA TRP A 123 7.60 0.98 -25.31
C TRP A 123 7.51 0.79 -23.80
N LEU A 124 8.15 1.67 -23.03
CA LEU A 124 8.10 1.64 -21.57
C LEU A 124 6.72 2.06 -21.04
N LEU A 125 6.08 1.19 -20.26
CA LEU A 125 4.84 1.51 -19.55
C LEU A 125 5.16 2.27 -18.26
N VAL A 126 5.31 3.59 -18.38
CA VAL A 126 5.68 4.50 -17.28
C VAL A 126 4.77 4.33 -16.06
N GLN A 127 3.46 4.11 -16.27
CA GLN A 127 2.50 3.90 -15.19
C GLN A 127 2.84 2.70 -14.30
N LEU A 128 3.37 1.63 -14.90
CA LEU A 128 3.77 0.42 -14.20
C LEU A 128 5.06 0.65 -13.40
N GLN A 129 6.02 1.37 -13.99
CA GLN A 129 7.25 1.78 -13.32
C GLN A 129 6.96 2.69 -12.12
N ASP A 130 6.07 3.66 -12.27
CA ASP A 130 5.68 4.59 -11.21
C ASP A 130 4.94 3.88 -10.07
N ALA A 131 4.04 2.94 -10.40
CA ALA A 131 3.36 2.12 -9.40
C ALA A 131 4.36 1.29 -8.58
N ALA A 132 5.33 0.65 -9.24
CA ALA A 132 6.41 -0.09 -8.58
C ALA A 132 7.26 0.81 -7.67
N ASN A 133 7.61 2.01 -8.14
CA ASN A 133 8.39 2.98 -7.36
C ASN A 133 7.63 3.41 -6.09
N MET A 134 6.33 3.71 -6.21
CA MET A 134 5.50 4.11 -5.07
C MET A 134 5.34 2.99 -4.04
N LEU A 135 5.20 1.74 -4.48
CA LEU A 135 5.16 0.58 -3.57
C LEU A 135 6.51 0.35 -2.89
N ALA A 136 7.63 0.51 -3.61
CA ALA A 136 8.96 0.39 -3.03
C ALA A 136 9.22 1.50 -1.98
N GLU A 137 8.73 2.72 -2.21
CA GLU A 137 8.76 3.78 -1.20
C GLU A 137 7.85 3.48 0.00
N ALA A 138 6.65 2.96 -0.22
CA ALA A 138 5.74 2.53 0.83
C ALA A 138 6.41 1.47 1.73
N ARG A 139 7.09 0.50 1.13
CA ARG A 139 7.86 -0.50 1.85
C ARG A 139 8.97 0.12 2.70
N ARG A 140 9.80 1.00 2.12
CA ARG A 140 10.85 1.72 2.87
C ARG A 140 10.29 2.52 4.05
N CYS A 141 9.11 3.13 3.86
CA CYS A 141 8.42 3.85 4.93
C CYS A 141 8.01 2.91 6.08
N ALA A 142 7.45 1.75 5.76
CA ALA A 142 7.05 0.75 6.75
C ALA A 142 8.26 0.14 7.50
N ASP A 143 9.37 -0.15 6.81
CA ASP A 143 10.62 -0.63 7.45
C ASP A 143 11.15 0.39 8.47
N SER A 144 11.00 1.68 8.18
CA SER A 144 11.40 2.75 9.10
C SER A 144 10.55 2.77 10.38
N ALA A 145 9.26 2.41 10.29
CA ALA A 145 8.38 2.23 11.44
C ALA A 145 8.73 0.95 12.22
N GLY A 146 9.15 -0.12 11.53
CA GLY A 146 9.68 -1.34 12.16
C GLY A 146 10.89 -1.08 13.07
N ARG A 147 11.79 -0.16 12.69
CA ARG A 147 12.90 0.28 13.57
C ARG A 147 12.44 0.96 14.86
N GLN A 148 11.21 1.49 14.90
CA GLN A 148 10.66 2.09 16.12
C GLN A 148 10.16 1.02 17.09
N ARG A 149 9.71 -0.15 16.59
CA ARG A 149 9.35 -1.32 17.41
C ARG A 149 10.52 -1.78 18.28
N THR A 150 11.69 -1.95 17.68
CA THR A 150 12.88 -2.38 18.42
C THR A 150 13.29 -1.38 19.50
N GLN A 151 13.10 -0.07 19.27
CA GLN A 151 13.32 0.97 20.29
C GLN A 151 12.32 0.87 21.46
N VAL A 152 11.04 0.59 21.18
CA VAL A 152 10.03 0.38 22.24
C VAL A 152 10.39 -0.83 23.08
N GLU A 153 10.71 -1.95 22.45
CA GLU A 153 11.06 -3.18 23.16
C GLU A 153 12.33 -3.02 24.00
N ALA A 154 13.34 -2.32 23.48
CA ALA A 154 14.56 -2.01 24.23
C ALA A 154 14.26 -1.17 25.47
N ARG A 155 13.56 -0.04 25.31
CA ARG A 155 13.18 0.83 26.44
C ARG A 155 12.25 0.15 27.44
N ARG A 156 11.43 -0.79 26.99
CA ARG A 156 10.60 -1.63 27.87
C ARG A 156 11.45 -2.54 28.75
N ARG A 157 12.48 -3.17 28.19
CA ARG A 157 13.43 -4.00 28.96
C ARG A 157 14.24 -3.18 29.95
N GLU A 158 14.58 -1.94 29.58
CA GLU A 158 15.32 -1.00 30.43
C GLU A 158 14.46 -0.29 31.49
N GLY A 159 13.13 -0.43 31.42
CA GLY A 159 12.21 0.27 32.32
C GLY A 159 12.14 1.80 32.11
N THR A 160 12.68 2.30 30.98
CA THR A 160 12.74 3.73 30.64
C THR A 160 11.62 4.16 29.68
N LEU A 161 10.49 3.47 29.76
CA LEU A 161 9.32 3.75 28.94
C LEU A 161 8.48 4.80 29.66
N ASP A 162 8.66 6.06 29.27
CA ASP A 162 7.94 7.19 29.86
C ASP A 162 6.84 7.73 28.93
N ALA A 163 5.89 8.46 29.53
CA ALA A 163 4.78 9.09 28.82
C ALA A 163 5.20 10.01 27.66
N GLY A 164 6.32 10.73 27.81
CA GLY A 164 6.85 11.64 26.80
C GLY A 164 7.34 10.89 25.58
N PHE A 165 8.07 9.79 25.79
CA PHE A 165 8.50 8.89 24.74
C PHE A 165 7.31 8.28 24.00
N LEU A 166 6.32 7.75 24.72
CA LEU A 166 5.11 7.16 24.12
C LEU A 166 4.35 8.18 23.27
N ARG A 167 4.11 9.40 23.77
CA ARG A 167 3.46 10.47 22.99
C ARG A 167 4.24 10.83 21.72
N CYS A 168 5.56 11.00 21.84
CA CYS A 168 6.42 11.31 20.69
C CYS A 168 6.42 10.17 19.67
N LEU A 169 6.46 8.92 20.13
CA LEU A 169 6.40 7.75 19.27
C LEU A 169 5.05 7.66 18.55
N THR A 170 3.93 7.80 19.25
CA THR A 170 2.59 7.76 18.64
C THR A 170 2.47 8.83 17.56
N ALA A 171 2.89 10.07 17.82
CA ALA A 171 2.86 11.14 16.82
C ALA A 171 3.72 10.81 15.58
N ARG A 172 4.92 10.25 15.79
CA ARG A 172 5.79 9.82 14.68
C ARG A 172 5.17 8.68 13.88
N LEU A 173 4.57 7.69 14.54
CA LEU A 173 3.91 6.56 13.87
C LEU A 173 2.69 7.03 13.09
N SER A 174 1.85 7.90 13.65
CA SER A 174 0.72 8.50 12.95
C SER A 174 1.16 9.19 11.65
N HIS A 175 2.20 10.03 11.72
CA HIS A 175 2.73 10.70 10.54
C HIS A 175 3.26 9.71 9.48
N ARG A 176 3.96 8.66 9.91
CA ARG A 176 4.45 7.62 8.98
C ARG A 176 3.33 6.80 8.34
N ILE A 177 2.25 6.53 9.08
CA ILE A 177 1.08 5.85 8.55
C ILE A 177 0.39 6.72 7.49
N GLU A 178 0.26 8.03 7.70
CA GLU A 178 -0.28 8.94 6.68
C GLU A 178 0.59 8.94 5.41
N GLU A 179 1.90 8.99 5.58
CA GLU A 179 2.88 8.95 4.49
C GLU A 179 2.80 7.62 3.70
N LEU A 180 2.66 6.50 4.41
CA LEU A 180 2.46 5.18 3.85
C LEU A 180 1.16 5.13 3.04
N MET A 181 0.05 5.59 3.62
CA MET A 181 -1.26 5.62 2.96
C MET A 181 -1.25 6.50 1.72
N LEU A 182 -0.55 7.64 1.74
CA LEU A 182 -0.41 8.51 0.57
C LEU A 182 0.30 7.78 -0.57
N ARG A 183 1.38 7.06 -0.29
CA ARG A 183 2.12 6.30 -1.31
C ARG A 183 1.33 5.15 -1.89
N LEU A 184 0.64 4.39 -1.05
CA LEU A 184 -0.24 3.32 -1.49
C LEU A 184 -1.35 3.85 -2.42
N ARG A 185 -1.95 5.00 -2.06
CA ARG A 185 -2.95 5.66 -2.92
C ARG A 185 -2.36 6.09 -4.25
N ARG A 186 -1.19 6.75 -4.25
CA ARG A 186 -0.52 7.16 -5.49
C ARG A 186 -0.17 5.98 -6.38
N GLY A 187 0.40 4.90 -5.82
CA GLY A 187 0.71 3.69 -6.56
C GLY A 187 -0.53 3.06 -7.20
N ARG A 188 -1.63 2.97 -6.43
CA ARG A 188 -2.94 2.54 -6.95
C ARG A 188 -3.44 3.47 -8.07
N ASP A 189 -3.34 4.77 -7.89
CA ASP A 189 -3.85 5.74 -8.86
C ASP A 189 -3.03 5.70 -10.16
N CYS A 190 -1.71 5.47 -10.11
CA CYS A 190 -0.87 5.21 -11.29
C CYS A 190 -1.35 3.97 -12.05
N ALA A 191 -1.60 2.86 -11.34
CA ALA A 191 -2.09 1.61 -11.95
C ALA A 191 -3.53 1.74 -12.47
N HIS A 192 -4.38 2.49 -11.79
CA HIS A 192 -5.80 2.59 -12.12
C HIS A 192 -6.09 3.62 -13.23
N HIS A 193 -5.32 4.71 -13.33
CA HIS A 193 -5.41 5.60 -14.50
C HIS A 193 -5.01 4.87 -15.78
N ALA A 194 -4.09 3.90 -15.71
CA ALA A 194 -3.79 3.01 -16.84
C ALA A 194 -5.01 2.24 -17.32
N ALA A 195 -5.87 1.79 -16.40
CA ALA A 195 -7.07 1.02 -16.73
C ALA A 195 -8.21 1.88 -17.31
N LYS A 196 -8.27 3.18 -17.00
CA LYS A 196 -9.40 4.07 -17.36
C LYS A 196 -9.22 4.86 -18.65
N THR A 197 -8.04 4.95 -19.25
CA THR A 197 -7.84 5.67 -20.52
C THR A 197 -8.46 4.98 -21.75
N HIS A 198 -9.22 3.89 -21.57
CA HIS A 198 -9.96 3.17 -22.62
C HIS A 198 -11.49 3.35 -22.55
N HIS A 199 -11.97 4.57 -22.37
CA HIS A 199 -13.30 4.94 -22.86
C HIS A 199 -13.16 5.84 -24.07
N PRO A 200 -13.33 5.33 -25.31
CA PRO A 200 -13.63 6.22 -26.42
C PRO A 200 -14.94 6.94 -26.05
N GLY A 201 -14.89 8.26 -26.01
CA GLY A 201 -16.08 9.08 -25.85
C GLY A 201 -17.13 8.74 -26.90
N PRO A 202 -18.42 8.97 -26.62
CA PRO A 202 -19.48 8.69 -27.58
C PRO A 202 -19.29 9.55 -28.85
N PRO A 203 -19.74 9.06 -30.02
CA PRO A 203 -19.54 9.67 -31.33
C PRO A 203 -20.16 11.07 -31.47
#